data_AF-A0AAJ7C4P4-F1
#
_entry.id   AF-A0AAJ7C4P4-F1
#
_cell.length_a   1.000
_cell.length_b   1.000
_cell.length_c   1.000
_cell.angle_alpha   90.00
_cell.angle_beta   90.00
_cell.angle_gamma   90.00
#
_symmetry.space_group_name_H-M   'P 1'
#
loop_
_entity.id
_entity.type
_entity.pdbx_description
1 polymer ?
#
loop_
_entity_poly.entity_id
_entity_poly.type
_entity_poly.pdbx_seq_one_letter_code
_entity_poly.pdbx_strand_id
1 'polypeptide(L)'
;MATGKYGRELALSMLRTLPRVTLGNIRNNPGSRKNPKRGRGQHGGDKHGAGNKGSGQRQNYMRLGYETGNTPFYLRFGYEPYYKGHHLRRQYPPLSLKTLQMLIDTNRLDISKPIDLTALQNTGVFSIKLDWKHSGFQLTDEGANHFKAKINIEVQWTSEPVIAAIEKNGGVITTAYYDTNSLFSVVDPETTFRRGEPIPKRLLPPADCLEYYSSAATRGYLADPEKISYERLVLAQKYGYQLPKIEDDPDYEILTMRKDPRQIFYGLEPGWVVSLKDKAILKPKDEYLKEYYAS
;
A
#
# COMPACT_ATOMS: atom_id res chain seq x y z
N MET A 1 -40.87 36.79 -16.44
CA MET A 1 -40.67 35.34 -16.64
C MET A 1 -40.16 34.77 -15.32
N ALA A 2 -41.02 34.11 -14.55
CA ALA A 2 -40.61 33.52 -13.28
C ALA A 2 -39.68 32.34 -13.59
N THR A 3 -38.40 32.48 -13.25
CA THR A 3 -37.41 31.41 -13.35
C THR A 3 -37.92 30.22 -12.53
N GLY A 4 -38.30 29.14 -13.21
CA GLY A 4 -38.71 27.90 -12.54
C GLY A 4 -37.63 27.48 -11.55
N LYS A 5 -38.03 27.07 -10.34
CA LYS A 5 -37.07 26.50 -9.40
C LYS A 5 -36.70 25.11 -9.91
N TYR A 6 -35.40 24.80 -9.97
CA TYR A 6 -34.89 23.51 -10.45
C TYR A 6 -33.97 22.85 -9.40
N GLY A 7 -33.81 21.53 -9.48
CA GLY A 7 -32.89 20.77 -8.63
C GLY A 7 -33.13 20.95 -7.13
N ARG A 8 -32.10 21.42 -6.41
CA ARG A 8 -32.14 21.59 -4.95
C ARG A 8 -33.24 22.55 -4.48
N GLU A 9 -33.43 23.66 -5.19
CA GLU A 9 -34.40 24.69 -4.78
C GLU A 9 -35.85 24.22 -4.95
N LEU A 10 -36.11 23.43 -5.98
CA LEU A 10 -37.41 22.79 -6.18
C LEU A 10 -37.69 21.80 -5.06
N ALA A 11 -36.73 20.92 -4.74
CA ALA A 11 -36.87 19.94 -3.66
C ALA A 11 -37.13 20.61 -2.30
N LEU A 12 -36.39 21.68 -1.96
CA LEU A 12 -36.60 22.43 -0.73
C LEU A 12 -37.96 23.14 -0.71
N SER A 13 -38.42 23.67 -1.84
CA SER A 13 -39.75 24.28 -1.92
C SER A 13 -40.88 23.26 -1.73
N MET A 14 -40.73 22.05 -2.26
CA MET A 14 -41.67 20.94 -2.07
C MET A 14 -41.68 20.44 -0.62
N LEU A 15 -40.52 20.38 0.03
CA LEU A 15 -40.43 19.98 1.45
C LEU A 15 -41.13 20.95 2.41
N ARG A 16 -41.24 22.24 2.05
CA ARG A 16 -41.94 23.25 2.87
C ARG A 16 -43.45 23.05 2.90
N THR A 17 -44.03 22.45 1.86
CA THR A 17 -45.48 22.20 1.77
C THR A 17 -45.89 20.85 2.35
N LEU A 18 -44.94 19.93 2.52
CA LEU A 18 -45.19 18.59 3.02
C LEU A 18 -45.26 18.56 4.55
N PRO A 19 -45.92 17.55 5.15
CA PRO A 19 -45.94 17.39 6.59
C PRO A 19 -44.53 17.23 7.15
N ARG A 20 -44.36 17.59 8.44
CA ARG A 20 -43.09 17.45 9.15
C ARG A 20 -42.55 16.02 9.01
N VAL A 21 -41.26 15.90 8.69
CA VAL A 21 -40.56 14.60 8.72
C VAL A 21 -40.54 14.10 10.16
N THR A 22 -41.08 12.91 10.37
CA THR A 22 -41.20 12.25 11.68
C THR A 22 -40.81 10.79 11.54
N LEU A 23 -40.53 10.11 12.64
CA LEU A 23 -40.18 8.68 12.59
C LEU A 23 -41.25 7.81 11.88
N GLY A 24 -42.51 8.25 11.89
CA GLY A 24 -43.61 7.54 11.24
C GLY A 24 -43.64 7.60 9.70
N ASN A 25 -42.99 8.60 9.08
CA ASN A 25 -42.99 8.74 7.62
C ASN A 25 -41.64 8.39 6.96
N ILE A 26 -40.67 7.89 7.73
CA ILE A 26 -39.41 7.38 7.19
C ILE A 26 -39.68 6.07 6.44
N ARG A 27 -39.15 5.98 5.22
CA ARG A 27 -39.15 4.76 4.41
C ARG A 27 -37.77 4.56 3.81
N ASN A 28 -37.38 3.30 3.63
CA ASN A 28 -36.15 2.99 2.91
C ASN A 28 -36.30 3.39 1.44
N ASN A 29 -35.18 3.65 0.76
CA ASN A 29 -35.18 3.85 -0.69
C ASN A 29 -35.83 2.63 -1.37
N PRO A 30 -36.76 2.85 -2.32
CA PRO A 30 -37.43 1.75 -3.00
C PRO A 30 -36.40 0.82 -3.65
N GLY A 31 -36.53 -0.48 -3.42
CA GLY A 31 -35.60 -1.50 -3.95
C GLY A 31 -34.37 -1.80 -3.08
N SER A 32 -34.06 -0.98 -2.07
CA SER A 32 -32.95 -1.26 -1.13
C SER A 32 -33.15 -2.52 -0.30
N ARG A 33 -34.41 -2.82 0.05
CA ARG A 33 -34.81 -4.05 0.74
C ARG A 33 -35.68 -4.89 -0.19
N LYS A 34 -35.24 -6.12 -0.45
CA LYS A 34 -36.05 -7.13 -1.13
C LYS A 34 -36.92 -7.84 -0.10
N ASN A 35 -38.21 -7.94 -0.37
CA ASN A 35 -39.12 -8.68 0.51
C ASN A 35 -38.74 -10.18 0.49
N PRO A 36 -38.69 -10.85 1.65
CA PRO A 36 -38.40 -12.28 1.69
C PRO A 36 -39.54 -13.05 1.01
N LYS A 37 -39.19 -13.90 0.05
CA LYS A 37 -40.16 -14.81 -0.58
C LYS A 37 -40.44 -15.95 0.39
N ARG A 38 -41.48 -15.79 1.22
CA ARG A 38 -42.02 -16.89 2.04
C ARG A 38 -42.91 -17.71 1.13
N GLY A 39 -42.45 -18.89 0.71
CA GLY A 39 -43.25 -19.80 -0.10
C GLY A 39 -44.51 -20.21 0.66
N ARG A 40 -45.63 -19.54 0.44
CA ARG A 40 -46.91 -19.79 1.12
C ARG A 40 -48.04 -19.70 0.09
N GLY A 41 -49.09 -20.49 0.30
CA GLY A 41 -50.23 -20.55 -0.61
C GLY A 41 -49.85 -21.04 -2.01
N GLN A 42 -50.60 -20.62 -3.02
CA GLN A 42 -50.46 -21.10 -4.40
C GLN A 42 -49.09 -20.75 -5.03
N HIS A 43 -48.45 -19.66 -4.60
CA HIS A 43 -47.18 -19.19 -5.14
C HIS A 43 -46.00 -19.66 -4.29
N GLY A 44 -45.72 -20.97 -4.36
CA GLY A 44 -44.55 -21.59 -3.72
C GLY A 44 -44.80 -22.21 -2.34
N GLY A 45 -46.05 -22.48 -1.97
CA GLY A 45 -46.41 -23.12 -0.69
C GLY A 45 -46.47 -24.64 -0.68
N ASP A 46 -46.62 -25.31 -1.82
CA ASP A 46 -46.72 -26.78 -1.88
C ASP A 46 -45.34 -27.44 -1.70
N LYS A 47 -44.54 -27.49 -2.76
CA LYS A 47 -43.19 -28.08 -2.73
C LYS A 47 -42.11 -27.12 -2.26
N HIS A 48 -42.47 -25.86 -1.97
CA HIS A 48 -41.55 -24.79 -1.61
C HIS A 48 -40.31 -24.64 -2.53
N GLY A 49 -40.44 -25.00 -3.82
CA GLY A 49 -39.34 -24.98 -4.79
C GLY A 49 -38.37 -26.17 -4.73
N ALA A 50 -38.60 -27.16 -3.86
CA ALA A 50 -37.72 -28.31 -3.66
C ALA A 50 -37.97 -29.48 -4.63
N GLY A 51 -38.96 -29.37 -5.53
CA GLY A 51 -39.29 -30.41 -6.50
C GLY A 51 -40.07 -31.61 -5.91
N ASN A 52 -40.05 -32.75 -6.61
CA ASN A 52 -40.81 -33.97 -6.29
C ASN A 52 -39.89 -35.13 -5.91
N LYS A 53 -40.04 -35.66 -4.69
CA LYS A 53 -39.32 -36.82 -4.14
C LYS A 53 -37.79 -36.69 -4.31
N GLY A 54 -37.07 -37.77 -4.05
CA GLY A 54 -35.61 -37.82 -4.22
C GLY A 54 -34.82 -37.02 -3.18
N SER A 55 -33.51 -36.92 -3.43
CA SER A 55 -32.56 -36.29 -2.51
C SER A 55 -32.76 -34.77 -2.43
N GLY A 56 -33.11 -34.12 -3.54
CA GLY A 56 -33.39 -32.68 -3.59
C GLY A 56 -34.55 -32.23 -2.72
N GLN A 57 -35.69 -32.96 -2.72
CA GLN A 57 -36.81 -32.62 -1.83
C GLN A 57 -36.47 -32.88 -0.37
N ARG A 58 -35.74 -33.97 -0.08
CA ARG A 58 -35.33 -34.37 1.28
C ARG A 58 -34.14 -33.57 1.82
N GLN A 59 -33.68 -32.55 1.09
CA GLN A 59 -32.51 -31.72 1.42
C GLN A 59 -31.23 -32.55 1.64
N ASN A 60 -31.18 -33.76 1.09
CA ASN A 60 -30.04 -34.65 1.18
C ASN A 60 -29.17 -34.49 -0.08
N TYR A 61 -28.64 -33.28 -0.28
CA TYR A 61 -27.79 -32.99 -1.44
C TYR A 61 -26.44 -33.71 -1.31
N MET A 62 -25.93 -34.23 -2.42
CA MET A 62 -24.55 -34.70 -2.46
C MET A 62 -23.59 -33.51 -2.32
N ARG A 63 -22.39 -33.80 -1.83
CA ARG A 63 -21.31 -32.81 -1.72
C ARG A 63 -21.05 -32.13 -3.07
N LEU A 64 -20.68 -30.84 -3.03
CA LEU A 64 -20.29 -30.11 -4.22
C LEU A 64 -19.14 -30.82 -4.94
N GLY A 65 -19.27 -31.00 -6.26
CA GLY A 65 -18.30 -31.73 -7.08
C GLY A 65 -18.48 -33.25 -7.11
N TYR A 66 -19.55 -33.81 -6.52
CA TYR A 66 -19.86 -35.24 -6.66
C TYR A 66 -20.50 -35.54 -8.02
N GLU A 67 -19.91 -36.45 -8.80
CA GLU A 67 -20.36 -36.83 -10.14
C GLU A 67 -20.99 -38.24 -10.19
N THR A 68 -21.77 -38.60 -9.17
CA THR A 68 -22.67 -39.78 -9.16
C THR A 68 -21.98 -41.09 -9.58
N GLY A 69 -20.79 -41.34 -9.05
CA GLY A 69 -20.03 -42.59 -9.27
C GLY A 69 -18.80 -42.44 -10.16
N ASN A 70 -18.71 -41.38 -10.96
CA ASN A 70 -17.50 -41.07 -11.72
C ASN A 70 -16.40 -40.45 -10.83
N THR A 71 -15.15 -40.50 -11.30
CA THR A 71 -14.06 -39.71 -10.70
C THR A 71 -14.39 -38.22 -10.87
N PRO A 72 -14.53 -37.45 -9.77
CA PRO A 72 -14.80 -36.01 -9.83
C PRO A 72 -13.78 -35.25 -10.67
N PHE A 73 -14.21 -34.21 -11.39
CA PHE A 73 -13.35 -33.35 -12.21
C PHE A 73 -12.06 -32.91 -11.50
N TYR A 74 -12.15 -32.45 -10.25
CA TYR A 74 -11.00 -31.95 -9.48
C TYR A 74 -10.00 -33.05 -9.05
N LEU A 75 -10.34 -34.33 -9.22
CA LEU A 75 -9.45 -35.47 -8.97
C LEU A 75 -8.91 -36.11 -10.25
N ARG A 76 -9.43 -35.72 -11.42
CA ARG A 76 -8.97 -36.27 -12.72
C ARG A 76 -7.58 -35.76 -13.09
N PHE A 77 -7.23 -34.55 -12.66
CA PHE A 77 -5.93 -33.95 -12.93
C PHE A 77 -4.91 -34.35 -11.85
N GLY A 78 -3.66 -34.51 -12.25
CA GLY A 78 -2.55 -34.74 -11.32
C GLY A 78 -2.36 -33.55 -10.37
N TYR A 79 -1.78 -33.82 -9.20
CA TYR A 79 -1.47 -32.75 -8.24
C TYR A 79 -0.25 -31.95 -8.71
N GLU A 80 -0.46 -30.69 -9.07
CA GLU A 80 0.60 -29.72 -9.33
C GLU A 80 0.61 -28.66 -8.21
N PRO A 81 1.73 -28.48 -7.49
CA PRO A 81 1.77 -27.66 -6.28
C PRO A 81 1.93 -26.16 -6.58
N TYR A 82 1.02 -25.56 -7.37
CA TYR A 82 1.07 -24.16 -7.82
C TYR A 82 1.27 -23.15 -6.68
N TYR A 83 0.69 -23.42 -5.50
CA TYR A 83 0.74 -22.54 -4.32
C TYR A 83 1.77 -22.94 -3.27
N LYS A 84 2.71 -23.85 -3.58
CA LYS A 84 3.78 -24.20 -2.64
C LYS A 84 4.59 -22.97 -2.28
N GLY A 85 4.69 -22.70 -0.98
CA GLY A 85 5.43 -21.55 -0.44
C GLY A 85 4.78 -20.18 -0.68
N HIS A 86 3.51 -20.10 -1.14
CA HIS A 86 2.86 -18.80 -1.39
C HIS A 86 2.84 -17.87 -0.15
N HIS A 87 2.74 -18.45 1.06
CA HIS A 87 2.73 -17.71 2.33
C HIS A 87 4.10 -17.14 2.73
N LEU A 88 5.19 -17.56 2.07
CA LEU A 88 6.54 -17.04 2.27
C LEU A 88 6.91 -15.97 1.23
N ARG A 89 6.16 -15.87 0.13
CA ARG A 89 6.45 -14.93 -0.94
C ARG A 89 6.16 -13.51 -0.47
N ARG A 90 7.14 -12.62 -0.61
CA ARG A 90 6.98 -11.19 -0.39
C ARG A 90 6.16 -10.60 -1.54
N GLN A 91 5.22 -9.74 -1.19
CA GLN A 91 4.41 -9.01 -2.16
C GLN A 91 4.69 -7.52 -2.04
N TYR A 92 4.65 -6.82 -3.16
CA TYR A 92 4.84 -5.38 -3.22
C TYR A 92 3.68 -4.81 -4.04
N PRO A 93 2.75 -4.06 -3.43
CA PRO A 93 1.70 -3.40 -4.19
C PRO A 93 2.34 -2.43 -5.19
N PRO A 94 1.87 -2.42 -6.45
CA PRO A 94 2.42 -1.55 -7.47
C PRO A 94 1.98 -0.09 -7.23
N LEU A 95 2.94 0.82 -7.32
CA LEU A 95 2.79 2.26 -7.31
C LEU A 95 3.31 2.78 -8.66
N SER A 96 2.49 3.45 -9.45
CA SER A 96 2.91 3.94 -10.77
C SER A 96 3.48 5.35 -10.72
N LEU A 97 4.43 5.66 -11.59
CA LEU A 97 4.95 7.04 -11.73
C LEU A 97 3.84 8.04 -12.10
N LYS A 98 2.84 7.62 -12.87
CA LYS A 98 1.65 8.42 -13.18
C LYS A 98 0.87 8.82 -11.92
N THR A 99 0.61 7.86 -11.04
CA THR A 99 -0.12 8.13 -9.80
C THR A 99 0.72 8.95 -8.83
N LEU A 100 2.03 8.71 -8.80
CA LEU A 100 2.97 9.50 -8.02
C LEU A 100 2.97 10.97 -8.46
N GLN A 101 3.05 11.25 -9.77
CA GLN A 101 2.95 12.61 -10.31
C GLN A 101 1.62 13.26 -9.93
N MET A 102 0.50 12.54 -10.06
CA MET A 102 -0.82 13.04 -9.67
C MET A 102 -0.88 13.40 -8.17
N LEU A 103 -0.26 12.61 -7.30
CA LEU A 103 -0.22 12.90 -5.86
C LEU A 103 0.59 14.17 -5.55
N ILE A 104 1.66 14.40 -6.30
CA ILE A 104 2.46 15.61 -6.24
C ILE A 104 1.65 16.81 -6.73
N ASP A 105 1.04 16.72 -7.90
CA ASP A 105 0.28 17.81 -8.51
C ASP A 105 -0.94 18.21 -7.66
N THR A 106 -1.51 17.26 -6.92
CA THR A 106 -2.60 17.50 -5.96
C THR A 106 -2.13 17.93 -4.57
N ASN A 107 -0.83 18.16 -4.39
CA ASN A 107 -0.18 18.53 -3.12
C ASN A 107 -0.47 17.56 -1.97
N ARG A 108 -0.70 16.27 -2.27
CA ARG A 108 -0.82 15.21 -1.26
C ARG A 108 0.54 14.70 -0.81
N LEU A 109 1.54 14.77 -1.69
CA LEU A 109 2.93 14.50 -1.38
C LEU A 109 3.73 15.80 -1.46
N ASP A 110 4.47 16.07 -0.39
CA ASP A 110 5.37 17.21 -0.28
C ASP A 110 6.75 16.81 -0.79
N ILE A 111 7.22 17.47 -1.85
CA ILE A 111 8.52 17.20 -2.48
C ILE A 111 9.68 17.82 -1.67
N SER A 112 9.40 18.79 -0.79
CA SER A 112 10.43 19.43 0.02
C SER A 112 11.08 18.49 1.05
N LYS A 113 10.55 17.27 1.20
CA LYS A 113 11.02 16.25 2.13
C LYS A 113 11.25 14.94 1.38
N PRO A 114 12.14 14.07 1.87
CA PRO A 114 12.29 12.74 1.31
C PRO A 114 10.97 11.96 1.42
N ILE A 115 10.58 11.33 0.30
CA ILE A 115 9.36 10.52 0.18
C ILE A 115 9.70 9.11 0.63
N ASP A 116 9.20 8.75 1.81
CA ASP A 116 9.33 7.43 2.41
C ASP A 116 8.00 6.66 2.40
N LEU A 117 8.03 5.38 2.76
CA LEU A 117 6.84 4.58 3.05
C LEU A 117 5.85 5.27 3.98
N THR A 118 6.33 5.93 5.04
CA THR A 118 5.47 6.70 5.96
C THR A 118 4.72 7.82 5.23
N ALA A 119 5.42 8.58 4.38
CA ALA A 119 4.82 9.65 3.57
C ALA A 119 3.80 9.08 2.58
N LEU A 120 4.11 7.96 1.92
CA LEU A 120 3.20 7.29 0.99
C LEU A 120 1.94 6.77 1.69
N GLN A 121 2.08 6.15 2.87
CA GLN A 121 0.97 5.64 3.66
C GLN A 121 0.08 6.78 4.18
N ASN A 122 0.67 7.91 4.60
CA ASN A 122 -0.05 9.09 5.07
C ASN A 122 -0.95 9.73 3.99
N THR A 123 -0.71 9.47 2.70
CA THR A 123 -1.60 9.95 1.62
C THR A 123 -3.00 9.31 1.69
N GLY A 124 -3.13 8.16 2.36
CA GLY A 124 -4.36 7.37 2.46
C GLY A 124 -4.81 6.69 1.16
N VAL A 125 -4.08 6.88 0.06
CA VAL A 125 -4.38 6.27 -1.25
C VAL A 125 -3.81 4.86 -1.33
N PHE A 126 -2.61 4.68 -0.81
CA PHE A 126 -1.91 3.40 -0.78
C PHE A 126 -1.81 2.90 0.66
N SER A 127 -2.20 1.64 0.86
CA SER A 127 -2.14 1.01 2.18
C SER A 127 -1.35 -0.30 2.12
N ILE A 128 -0.31 -0.40 2.94
CA ILE A 128 0.39 -1.66 3.15
C ILE A 128 -0.42 -2.52 4.12
N LYS A 129 -0.63 -3.80 3.77
CA LYS A 129 -1.33 -4.77 4.60
C LYS A 129 -0.36 -5.89 4.99
N LEU A 130 0.06 -5.92 6.24
CA LEU A 130 1.01 -6.91 6.74
C LEU A 130 0.41 -8.33 6.68
N ASP A 131 -0.89 -8.48 6.92
CA ASP A 131 -1.60 -9.77 6.83
C ASP A 131 -1.50 -10.41 5.45
N TRP A 132 -1.33 -9.60 4.40
CA TRP A 132 -1.21 -10.04 3.01
C TRP A 132 0.25 -10.22 2.59
N LYS A 133 1.19 -10.24 3.54
CA LYS A 133 2.63 -10.39 3.30
C LYS A 133 3.21 -9.27 2.42
N HIS A 134 2.61 -8.08 2.49
CA HIS A 134 3.18 -6.92 1.83
C HIS A 134 4.48 -6.53 2.53
N SER A 135 5.58 -6.37 1.78
CA SER A 135 6.90 -6.03 2.31
C SER A 135 7.35 -4.61 1.95
N GLY A 136 6.45 -3.79 1.40
CA GLY A 136 6.72 -2.44 0.89
C GLY A 136 5.94 -2.15 -0.37
N PHE A 137 6.38 -1.16 -1.16
CA PHE A 137 5.85 -0.82 -2.48
C PHE A 137 6.83 -1.16 -3.60
N GLN A 138 6.25 -1.49 -4.76
CA GLN A 138 6.95 -1.66 -6.01
C GLN A 138 6.66 -0.46 -6.90
N LEU A 139 7.69 0.29 -7.29
CA LEU A 139 7.51 1.40 -8.23
C LEU A 139 7.49 0.88 -9.67
N THR A 140 6.46 1.24 -10.44
CA THR A 140 6.22 0.79 -11.81
C THR A 140 6.37 1.92 -12.82
N ASP A 141 6.73 1.57 -14.06
CA ASP A 141 7.09 2.46 -15.16
C ASP A 141 5.88 3.10 -15.86
N GLU A 142 4.66 2.78 -15.45
CA GLU A 142 3.45 3.38 -16.01
C GLU A 142 3.47 4.91 -15.78
N GLY A 143 3.54 5.66 -16.88
CA GLY A 143 3.63 7.12 -16.85
C GLY A 143 5.05 7.69 -16.87
N ALA A 144 6.09 6.87 -17.05
CA ALA A 144 7.49 7.32 -17.10
C ALA A 144 7.74 8.50 -18.06
N ASN A 145 7.06 8.54 -19.22
CA ASN A 145 7.22 9.60 -20.22
C ASN A 145 6.69 10.97 -19.77
N HIS A 146 5.72 11.00 -18.84
CA HIS A 146 5.07 12.23 -18.38
C HIS A 146 5.51 12.66 -16.98
N PHE A 147 6.32 11.83 -16.31
CA PHE A 147 6.85 12.13 -15.00
C PHE A 147 7.85 13.30 -15.10
N LYS A 148 7.66 14.33 -14.27
CA LYS A 148 8.48 15.56 -14.28
C LYS A 148 8.99 15.97 -12.90
N ALA A 149 8.49 15.35 -11.84
CA ALA A 149 8.85 15.73 -10.49
C ALA A 149 10.31 15.35 -10.16
N LYS A 150 11.00 16.28 -9.50
CA LYS A 150 12.33 16.07 -8.91
C LYS A 150 12.14 15.66 -7.44
N ILE A 151 12.35 14.39 -7.12
CA ILE A 151 12.06 13.84 -5.79
C ILE A 151 13.22 13.00 -5.25
N ASN A 152 13.38 12.96 -3.93
CA ASN A 152 14.13 11.91 -3.25
C ASN A 152 13.13 10.86 -2.72
N ILE A 153 13.17 9.64 -3.23
CA ILE A 153 12.21 8.59 -2.88
C ILE A 153 12.90 7.30 -2.43
N GLU A 154 12.37 6.72 -1.35
CA GLU A 154 12.74 5.41 -0.82
C GLU A 154 11.62 4.40 -1.13
N VAL A 155 11.95 3.35 -1.88
CA VAL A 155 11.03 2.25 -2.22
C VAL A 155 11.69 0.90 -1.95
N GLN A 156 10.93 -0.20 -1.91
CA GLN A 156 11.49 -1.52 -1.60
C GLN A 156 11.89 -2.26 -2.87
N TRP A 157 11.13 -2.04 -3.94
CA TRP A 157 11.41 -2.64 -5.24
C TRP A 157 11.15 -1.64 -6.36
N THR A 158 12.04 -1.64 -7.35
CA THR A 158 11.91 -0.84 -8.56
C THR A 158 12.51 -1.57 -9.75
N SER A 159 12.05 -1.20 -10.94
CA SER A 159 12.65 -1.61 -12.20
C SER A 159 13.63 -0.54 -12.73
N GLU A 160 14.52 -0.95 -13.63
CA GLU A 160 15.50 -0.07 -14.29
C GLU A 160 14.88 1.15 -15.02
N PRO A 161 13.81 1.02 -15.85
CA PRO A 161 13.25 2.19 -16.56
C PRO A 161 12.66 3.23 -15.60
N VAL A 162 12.19 2.81 -14.42
CA VAL A 162 11.68 3.72 -13.39
C VAL A 162 12.81 4.55 -12.79
N ILE A 163 13.94 3.90 -12.48
CA ILE A 163 15.15 4.58 -12.00
C ILE A 163 15.58 5.63 -13.04
N ALA A 164 15.61 5.25 -14.32
CA ALA A 164 15.92 6.16 -15.43
C ALA A 164 15.04 7.41 -15.43
N ALA A 165 13.73 7.21 -15.32
CA ALA A 165 12.75 8.28 -15.39
C ALA A 165 12.89 9.29 -14.23
N ILE A 166 13.21 8.80 -13.03
CA ILE A 166 13.43 9.66 -11.85
C ILE A 166 14.75 10.40 -11.95
N GLU A 167 15.84 9.70 -12.25
CA GLU A 167 17.18 10.29 -12.34
C GLU A 167 17.31 11.30 -13.50
N LYS A 168 16.60 11.06 -14.60
CA LYS A 168 16.51 12.00 -15.74
C LYS A 168 15.95 13.36 -15.31
N ASN A 169 15.04 13.39 -14.34
CA ASN A 169 14.45 14.62 -13.81
C ASN A 169 15.26 15.23 -12.64
N GLY A 170 16.42 14.66 -12.31
CA GLY A 170 17.26 15.11 -11.18
C GLY A 170 16.83 14.55 -9.82
N GLY A 171 15.94 13.57 -9.80
CA GLY A 171 15.56 12.87 -8.57
C GLY A 171 16.59 11.84 -8.12
N VAL A 172 16.44 11.39 -6.88
CA VAL A 172 17.20 10.30 -6.27
C VAL A 172 16.23 9.20 -5.87
N ILE A 173 16.56 7.96 -6.23
CA ILE A 173 15.82 6.78 -5.81
C ILE A 173 16.74 5.89 -4.98
N THR A 174 16.23 5.39 -3.87
CA THR A 174 16.93 4.43 -3.02
C THR A 174 16.06 3.21 -2.79
N THR A 175 16.66 2.02 -2.89
CA THR A 175 15.98 0.77 -2.53
C THR A 175 16.38 0.31 -1.15
N ALA A 176 15.39 0.10 -0.29
CA ALA A 176 15.62 -0.20 1.12
C ALA A 176 14.73 -1.32 1.63
N TYR A 177 15.28 -2.21 2.45
CA TYR A 177 14.55 -3.35 3.00
C TYR A 177 13.90 -3.01 4.34
N TYR A 178 12.63 -3.37 4.53
CA TYR A 178 11.96 -3.30 5.83
C TYR A 178 11.57 -4.71 6.28
N ASP A 179 11.97 -5.10 7.49
CA ASP A 179 11.46 -6.29 8.15
C ASP A 179 10.01 -6.07 8.61
N THR A 180 9.33 -7.14 9.00
CA THR A 180 7.90 -7.08 9.35
C THR A 180 7.64 -6.18 10.56
N ASN A 181 8.54 -6.12 11.54
CA ASN A 181 8.36 -5.30 12.74
C ASN A 181 8.62 -3.83 12.44
N SER A 182 9.64 -3.54 11.64
CA SER A 182 9.87 -2.17 11.16
C SER A 182 8.74 -1.69 10.27
N LEU A 183 8.22 -2.54 9.39
CA LEU A 183 7.08 -2.20 8.54
C LEU A 183 5.82 -1.93 9.35
N PHE A 184 5.57 -2.70 10.41
CA PHE A 184 4.49 -2.43 11.36
C PHE A 184 4.63 -1.02 11.96
N SER A 185 5.86 -0.66 12.34
CA SER A 185 6.16 0.66 12.91
C SER A 185 5.92 1.80 11.91
N VAL A 186 6.27 1.58 10.65
CA VAL A 186 6.14 2.56 9.55
C VAL A 186 4.69 2.75 9.10
N VAL A 187 3.90 1.69 9.05
CA VAL A 187 2.51 1.74 8.55
C VAL A 187 1.59 2.53 9.47
N ASP A 188 1.77 2.37 10.79
CA ASP A 188 1.03 3.12 11.79
C ASP A 188 1.95 3.53 12.95
N PRO A 189 2.70 4.64 12.77
CA PRO A 189 3.63 5.11 13.80
C PRO A 189 2.92 5.55 15.07
N GLU A 190 1.68 6.02 14.97
CA GLU A 190 0.92 6.48 16.13
C GLU A 190 0.61 5.31 17.08
N THR A 191 0.15 4.18 16.55
CA THR A 191 -0.08 2.99 17.39
C THR A 191 1.21 2.46 18.01
N THR A 192 2.33 2.52 17.28
CA THR A 192 3.64 2.11 17.77
C THR A 192 4.11 2.99 18.93
N PHE A 193 4.03 4.32 18.80
CA PHE A 193 4.43 5.23 19.87
C PHE A 193 3.48 5.18 21.08
N ARG A 194 2.19 4.90 20.88
CA ARG A 194 1.25 4.71 22.00
C ARG A 194 1.56 3.49 22.87
N ARG A 195 2.28 2.49 22.36
CA ARG A 195 2.73 1.34 23.16
C ARG A 195 3.79 1.73 24.20
N GLY A 196 4.49 2.85 23.98
CA GLY A 196 5.57 3.31 24.86
C GLY A 196 6.84 2.44 24.75
N GLU A 197 6.96 1.62 23.71
CA GLU A 197 8.15 0.84 23.42
C GLU A 197 9.23 1.71 22.76
N PRO A 198 10.53 1.42 22.97
CA PRO A 198 11.60 2.09 22.24
C PRO A 198 11.53 1.73 20.76
N ILE A 199 11.92 2.68 19.91
CA ILE A 199 11.98 2.46 18.46
C ILE A 199 12.91 1.28 18.17
N PRO A 200 12.44 0.21 17.50
CA PRO A 200 13.30 -0.92 17.19
C PRO A 200 14.32 -0.53 16.11
N LYS A 201 15.46 -1.22 16.09
CA LYS A 201 16.39 -1.13 14.96
C LYS A 201 15.92 -2.02 13.82
N ARG A 202 16.02 -1.52 12.59
CA ARG A 202 15.69 -2.27 11.38
C ARG A 202 16.63 -3.45 11.21
N LEU A 203 16.08 -4.62 10.86
CA LEU A 203 16.90 -5.80 10.57
C LEU A 203 17.43 -5.76 9.14
N LEU A 204 18.55 -6.46 8.92
CA LEU A 204 19.15 -6.62 7.60
C LEU A 204 18.30 -7.52 6.70
N PRO A 205 18.48 -7.43 5.36
CA PRO A 205 17.76 -8.28 4.44
C PRO A 205 18.21 -9.74 4.61
N PRO A 206 17.28 -10.71 4.49
CA PRO A 206 17.66 -12.11 4.36
C PRO A 206 18.49 -12.37 3.09
N ALA A 207 19.23 -13.48 3.11
CA ALA A 207 20.20 -13.83 2.06
C ALA A 207 19.60 -13.90 0.64
N ASP A 208 18.29 -14.18 0.52
CA ASP A 208 17.58 -14.26 -0.75
C ASP A 208 17.43 -12.91 -1.48
N CYS A 209 17.45 -11.79 -0.74
CA CYS A 209 17.32 -10.44 -1.31
C CYS A 209 18.50 -9.52 -0.97
N LEU A 210 19.51 -10.01 -0.23
CA LEU A 210 20.70 -9.25 0.12
C LEU A 210 21.41 -8.69 -1.12
N GLU A 211 21.58 -9.51 -2.16
CA GLU A 211 22.19 -9.11 -3.44
C GLU A 211 21.45 -7.94 -4.11
N TYR A 212 20.13 -7.92 -4.02
CA TYR A 212 19.32 -6.83 -4.58
C TYR A 212 19.57 -5.52 -3.85
N TYR A 213 19.71 -5.53 -2.52
CA TYR A 213 19.90 -4.32 -1.72
C TYR A 213 21.37 -3.89 -1.57
N SER A 214 22.33 -4.73 -1.94
CA SER A 214 23.76 -4.40 -2.03
C SER A 214 24.19 -3.97 -3.44
N SER A 215 23.36 -4.19 -4.46
CA SER A 215 23.67 -3.81 -5.84
C SER A 215 23.51 -2.31 -6.08
N ALA A 216 24.49 -1.72 -6.77
CA ALA A 216 24.45 -0.31 -7.19
C ALA A 216 23.44 -0.09 -8.33
N ALA A 217 23.22 -1.09 -9.20
CA ALA A 217 22.30 -1.01 -10.32
C ALA A 217 20.85 -0.77 -9.87
N THR A 218 20.46 -1.34 -8.73
CA THR A 218 19.14 -1.20 -8.11
C THR A 218 19.08 -0.05 -7.10
N ARG A 219 20.17 0.71 -6.95
CA ARG A 219 20.32 1.82 -5.98
C ARG A 219 20.09 1.33 -4.53
N GLY A 220 20.65 0.16 -4.23
CA GLY A 220 20.59 -0.47 -2.93
C GLY A 220 21.13 0.42 -1.80
N TYR A 221 20.47 0.40 -0.65
CA TYR A 221 20.93 1.14 0.53
C TYR A 221 22.24 0.64 1.14
N LEU A 222 22.63 -0.60 0.84
CA LEU A 222 23.90 -1.21 1.28
C LEU A 222 25.00 -1.15 0.20
N ALA A 223 24.71 -0.55 -0.96
CA ALA A 223 25.66 -0.48 -2.07
C ALA A 223 26.69 0.63 -1.88
N ASP A 224 27.88 0.43 -2.44
CA ASP A 224 28.96 1.41 -2.42
C ASP A 224 28.53 2.70 -3.16
N PRO A 225 28.59 3.88 -2.52
CA PRO A 225 28.17 5.14 -3.15
C PRO A 225 28.90 5.48 -4.45
N GLU A 226 30.19 5.17 -4.54
CA GLU A 226 31.00 5.38 -5.75
C GLU A 226 30.47 4.56 -6.93
N LYS A 227 30.13 3.28 -6.68
CA LYS A 227 29.55 2.40 -7.71
C LYS A 227 28.17 2.89 -8.14
N ILE A 228 27.37 3.41 -7.21
CA ILE A 228 26.08 4.03 -7.56
C ILE A 228 26.29 5.18 -8.54
N SER A 229 27.28 6.05 -8.30
CA SER A 229 27.56 7.17 -9.21
C SER A 229 27.93 6.72 -10.62
N TYR A 230 28.71 5.64 -10.75
CA TYR A 230 29.06 5.03 -12.02
C TYR A 230 27.84 4.43 -12.73
N GLU A 231 27.00 3.68 -12.00
CA GLU A 231 25.77 3.09 -12.54
C GLU A 231 24.74 4.13 -13.00
N ARG A 232 24.73 5.34 -12.41
CA ARG A 232 23.94 6.47 -12.89
C ARG A 232 24.40 6.95 -14.27
N LEU A 233 25.71 7.01 -14.48
CA LEU A 233 26.29 7.37 -15.77
C LEU A 233 26.00 6.30 -16.84
N VAL A 234 26.17 5.03 -16.50
CA VAL A 234 25.86 3.90 -17.41
C VAL A 234 24.38 3.93 -17.83
N LEU A 235 23.49 4.14 -16.87
CA LEU A 235 22.05 4.17 -17.12
C LEU A 235 21.66 5.39 -17.97
N ALA A 236 22.26 6.56 -17.70
CA ALA A 236 22.08 7.76 -18.53
C ALA A 236 22.51 7.55 -19.99
N GLN A 237 23.65 6.88 -20.21
CA GLN A 237 24.10 6.50 -21.56
C GLN A 237 23.15 5.51 -22.24
N LYS A 238 22.66 4.51 -21.50
CA LYS A 238 21.74 3.47 -22.02
C LYS A 238 20.40 4.05 -22.47
N TYR A 239 19.81 4.94 -21.66
CA TYR A 239 18.50 5.54 -21.95
C TYR A 239 18.59 6.88 -22.70
N GLY A 240 19.80 7.38 -22.97
CA GLY A 240 20.04 8.54 -23.82
C GLY A 240 19.59 9.86 -23.19
N TYR A 241 19.89 10.11 -21.92
CA TYR A 241 19.65 11.40 -21.28
C TYR A 241 20.94 11.97 -20.67
N GLN A 242 20.99 13.30 -20.53
CA GLN A 242 22.09 13.96 -19.81
C GLN A 242 21.84 13.82 -18.32
N LEU A 243 22.81 13.25 -17.59
CA LEU A 243 22.72 13.08 -16.15
C LEU A 243 22.83 14.46 -15.46
N PRO A 244 21.80 14.94 -14.76
CA PRO A 244 21.89 16.17 -13.98
C PRO A 244 22.86 16.00 -12.81
N LYS A 245 23.67 17.03 -12.57
CA LYS A 245 24.60 17.09 -11.45
C LYS A 245 23.85 17.51 -10.20
N ILE A 246 23.72 16.60 -9.25
CA ILE A 246 23.01 16.85 -7.99
C ILE A 246 23.71 17.93 -7.16
N GLU A 247 25.05 18.01 -7.22
CA GLU A 247 25.86 18.98 -6.46
C GLU A 247 25.53 20.44 -6.76
N ASP A 248 25.09 20.73 -7.99
CA ASP A 248 24.75 22.08 -8.43
C ASP A 248 23.30 22.45 -8.11
N ASP A 249 22.47 21.50 -7.65
CA ASP A 249 21.06 21.72 -7.34
C ASP A 249 20.87 22.44 -5.98
N PRO A 250 19.91 23.38 -5.87
CA PRO A 250 19.60 24.04 -4.59
C PRO A 250 19.05 23.08 -3.53
N ASP A 251 18.47 21.95 -3.95
CA ASP A 251 17.87 20.95 -3.07
C ASP A 251 18.86 19.81 -2.70
N TYR A 252 20.17 20.04 -2.86
CA TYR A 252 21.22 19.05 -2.61
C TYR A 252 21.09 18.34 -1.26
N GLU A 253 20.85 19.09 -0.18
CA GLU A 253 20.72 18.53 1.18
C GLU A 253 19.58 17.52 1.29
N ILE A 254 18.45 17.79 0.63
CA ILE A 254 17.28 16.90 0.63
C ILE A 254 17.53 15.67 -0.24
N LEU A 255 18.17 15.85 -1.40
CA LEU A 255 18.46 14.77 -2.34
C LEU A 255 19.51 13.79 -1.81
N THR A 256 20.44 14.27 -0.98
CA THR A 256 21.48 13.45 -0.35
C THR A 256 21.04 12.83 0.97
N MET A 257 19.92 13.29 1.54
CA MET A 257 19.39 12.76 2.79
C MET A 257 19.02 11.28 2.65
N ARG A 258 19.70 10.42 3.42
CA ARG A 258 19.46 8.98 3.50
C ARG A 258 19.36 8.57 4.96
N LYS A 259 18.56 7.55 5.22
CA LYS A 259 18.50 6.92 6.54
C LYS A 259 19.71 6.02 6.73
N ASP A 260 20.11 5.86 7.98
CA ASP A 260 21.03 4.78 8.32
C ASP A 260 20.38 3.41 8.03
N PRO A 261 21.16 2.39 7.64
CA PRO A 261 20.68 1.02 7.40
C PRO A 261 19.76 0.43 8.48
N ARG A 262 19.96 0.85 9.73
CA ARG A 262 19.27 0.38 10.94
C ARG A 262 18.16 1.31 11.42
N GLN A 263 18.01 2.47 10.79
CA GLN A 263 17.03 3.49 11.17
C GLN A 263 15.70 3.25 10.45
N ILE A 264 14.60 3.54 11.16
CA ILE A 264 13.24 3.40 10.62
C ILE A 264 12.70 4.74 10.13
N PHE A 265 12.76 5.76 10.97
CA PHE A 265 12.20 7.10 10.71
C PHE A 265 13.31 8.13 10.54
N TYR A 266 13.10 9.12 9.68
CA TYR A 266 14.01 10.26 9.59
C TYR A 266 14.01 11.07 10.91
N GLY A 267 15.20 11.38 11.41
CA GLY A 267 15.39 12.21 12.60
C GLY A 267 15.08 11.54 13.95
N LEU A 268 14.70 10.26 13.96
CA LEU A 268 14.53 9.46 15.17
C LEU A 268 15.44 8.24 15.09
N GLU A 269 16.29 8.07 16.10
CA GLU A 269 17.20 6.93 16.19
C GLU A 269 16.55 5.73 16.90
N PRO A 270 17.01 4.51 16.61
CA PRO A 270 16.59 3.34 17.37
C PRO A 270 16.94 3.48 18.85
N GLY A 271 16.10 2.93 19.72
CA GLY A 271 16.25 3.00 21.18
C GLY A 271 15.64 4.23 21.84
N TRP A 272 15.24 5.25 21.08
CA TRP A 272 14.51 6.40 21.62
C TRP A 272 13.06 6.03 21.91
N VAL A 273 12.50 6.58 22.98
CA VAL A 273 11.08 6.43 23.35
C VAL A 273 10.36 7.75 23.14
N VAL A 274 9.29 7.76 22.36
CA VAL A 274 8.52 8.97 22.05
C VAL A 274 7.29 9.03 22.96
N SER A 275 7.21 10.03 23.85
CA SER A 275 6.01 10.32 24.63
C SER A 275 5.12 11.28 23.86
N LEU A 276 4.00 10.78 23.32
CA LEU A 276 3.00 11.60 22.63
C LEU A 276 2.29 12.58 23.58
N LYS A 277 2.11 12.19 24.85
CA LYS A 277 1.42 12.99 25.86
C LYS A 277 2.23 14.23 26.23
N ASP A 278 3.51 14.03 26.51
CA ASP A 278 4.40 15.09 26.99
C ASP A 278 5.13 15.80 25.84
N LYS A 279 4.94 15.32 24.60
CA LYS A 279 5.65 15.78 23.38
C LYS A 279 7.17 15.77 23.57
N ALA A 280 7.67 14.73 24.23
CA ALA A 280 9.07 14.59 24.61
C ALA A 280 9.67 13.31 24.03
N ILE A 281 10.98 13.34 23.76
CA ILE A 281 11.77 12.20 23.31
C ILE A 281 12.72 11.82 24.44
N LEU A 282 12.61 10.58 24.92
CA LEU A 282 13.48 10.02 25.94
C LEU A 282 14.59 9.24 25.25
N LYS A 283 15.84 9.64 25.50
CA LYS A 283 17.03 8.99 24.95
C LYS A 283 17.66 8.06 25.99
N PRO A 284 18.16 6.88 25.59
CA PRO A 284 18.84 5.98 26.51
C PRO A 284 20.11 6.64 27.06
N LYS A 285 20.30 6.57 28.39
CA LYS A 285 21.52 7.10 29.04
C LYS A 285 22.59 6.03 29.17
N ASP A 286 22.19 4.80 29.47
CA ASP A 286 23.09 3.67 29.69
C ASP A 286 23.91 3.38 28.44
N GLU A 287 25.22 3.25 28.63
CA GLU A 287 26.20 3.04 27.55
C GLU A 287 25.94 1.72 26.82
N TYR A 288 25.63 0.65 27.57
CA TYR A 288 25.24 -0.64 27.01
C TYR A 288 24.06 -0.54 26.04
N LEU A 289 23.03 0.24 26.36
CA LEU A 289 21.87 0.42 25.49
C LEU A 289 22.23 1.23 24.24
N LYS A 290 23.07 2.25 24.37
CA LYS A 290 23.56 3.03 23.22
C LYS A 290 24.34 2.14 22.25
N GLU A 291 25.25 1.32 22.76
CA GLU A 291 25.97 0.33 21.96
C GLU A 291 25.03 -0.69 21.32
N TYR A 292 24.05 -1.20 22.07
CA TYR A 292 23.07 -2.16 21.54
C TYR A 292 22.23 -1.59 20.39
N TYR A 293 21.80 -0.32 20.46
CA TYR A 293 20.98 0.28 19.41
C TYR A 293 21.79 0.86 18.24
N ALA A 294 23.06 1.23 18.47
CA ALA A 294 23.98 1.61 17.40
C ALA A 294 24.52 0.38 16.62
N SER A 295 24.70 -0.75 17.30
CA SER A 295 25.31 -1.98 16.76
C SER A 295 24.44 -2.79 15.84
#